data_AF-K2CAA2-F1
#
_entry.id   AF-K2CAA2-F1
#
_cell.length_a   1.000
_cell.length_b   1.000
_cell.length_c   1.000
_cell.angle_alpha   90.00
_cell.angle_beta   90.00
_cell.angle_gamma   90.00
#
_symmetry.space_group_name_H-M   'P 1'
#
loop_
_entity.id
_entity.type
_entity.pdbx_description
1 polymer ?
#
loop_
_entity_poly.entity_id
_entity_poly.type
_entity_poly.pdbx_seq_one_letter_code
_entity_poly.pdbx_strand_id
1 'polypeptide(L)'
;MKEEKTEIKPEFLGMASINSFIPNTSSPRGVMLGSHFSSHLPILSPDSKLIKSGTEFELGKYINHVTTNKDCIVKAVIPRYGNYGLDKVPEYLVIIEYEENNNLFLDYIEVKTFESTHTFFGYKLHLTDEFKDIMINQKLNRDTILSKADSYSKDGSYAYGINANIVMMTHPSVSEDGYVVSESFLNKTKFDTIAKRVININKNTLPINMYGNDEVFNFIPNIGYKVRADGLLCAMRERNDWFNITDISNTSLREVDMNFDILTYVSPDSIVVDVKVLKGNYNKSEFTNKMASQLDTYADMLITYNKNIISQVNQILTEKKSMYGNTEYVRMSPKLHRLLTDTQIIIDSSANNKIKLCYRKLPIDQYRIEITTMATIKPNLGFKITDIHA
;
A
#
# COMPACT_ATOMS: atom_id res chain seq x y z
N MET A 1 -54.01 -7.91 20.20
CA MET A 1 -53.21 -6.73 19.83
C MET A 1 -52.26 -7.20 18.74
N LYS A 2 -52.53 -6.87 17.47
CA LYS A 2 -51.57 -7.15 16.39
C LYS A 2 -50.42 -6.18 16.63
N GLU A 3 -49.25 -6.67 17.01
CA GLU A 3 -48.03 -5.86 16.97
C GLU A 3 -47.88 -5.38 15.52
N GLU A 4 -48.11 -4.09 15.30
CA GLU A 4 -47.64 -3.44 14.08
C GLU A 4 -46.12 -3.60 14.09
N LYS A 5 -45.62 -4.51 13.24
CA LYS A 5 -44.20 -4.55 12.91
C LYS A 5 -43.88 -3.22 12.23
N THR A 6 -43.35 -2.27 12.99
CA THR A 6 -42.65 -1.13 12.43
C THR A 6 -41.40 -1.67 11.74
N GLU A 7 -41.52 -1.94 10.44
CA GLU A 7 -40.38 -2.24 9.60
C GLU A 7 -39.54 -0.96 9.45
N ILE A 8 -38.62 -0.76 10.39
CA ILE A 8 -37.66 0.33 10.28
C ILE A 8 -36.75 0.02 9.09
N LYS A 9 -36.81 0.88 8.07
CA LYS A 9 -35.99 0.73 6.88
C LYS A 9 -34.50 0.95 7.23
N PRO A 10 -33.57 0.13 6.70
CA PRO A 10 -32.12 0.26 6.97
C PRO A 10 -31.56 1.67 6.73
N GLU A 11 -32.11 2.40 5.77
CA GLU A 11 -31.73 3.78 5.42
C GLU A 11 -31.90 4.76 6.57
N PHE A 12 -32.85 4.51 7.49
CA PHE A 12 -33.06 5.34 8.68
C PHE A 12 -32.13 4.97 9.84
N LEU A 13 -31.53 3.78 9.81
CA LEU A 13 -30.65 3.25 10.85
C LEU A 13 -29.17 3.54 10.57
N GLY A 14 -28.82 3.86 9.32
CA GLY A 14 -27.44 4.07 8.90
C GLY A 14 -26.57 2.84 9.21
N MET A 15 -25.40 3.05 9.81
CA MET A 15 -24.48 1.96 10.16
C MET A 15 -25.05 0.99 11.21
N ALA A 16 -26.02 1.42 12.02
CA ALA A 16 -26.64 0.53 13.00
C ALA A 16 -27.46 -0.60 12.35
N SER A 17 -27.81 -0.47 11.07
CA SER A 17 -28.48 -1.51 10.28
C SER A 17 -27.65 -2.80 10.14
N ILE A 18 -26.35 -2.76 10.44
CA ILE A 18 -25.51 -3.96 10.46
C ILE A 18 -25.86 -4.91 11.61
N ASN A 19 -26.58 -4.45 12.62
CA ASN A 19 -27.05 -5.28 13.71
C ASN A 19 -28.42 -5.88 13.37
N SER A 20 -28.48 -7.20 13.16
CA SER A 20 -29.71 -7.93 12.84
C SER A 20 -30.77 -7.87 13.95
N PHE A 21 -30.38 -7.53 15.18
CA PHE A 21 -31.27 -7.39 16.33
C PHE A 21 -31.30 -5.94 16.86
N ILE A 22 -31.14 -4.96 15.96
CA ILE A 22 -31.21 -3.55 16.32
C ILE A 22 -32.50 -3.14 17.06
N PRO A 23 -33.71 -3.71 16.80
CA PRO A 23 -34.90 -3.36 17.59
C PRO A 23 -34.80 -3.73 19.07
N ASN A 24 -33.93 -4.69 19.40
CA ASN A 24 -33.69 -5.15 20.77
C ASN A 24 -32.49 -4.45 21.43
N THR A 25 -31.85 -3.52 20.71
CA THR A 25 -30.69 -2.78 21.19
C THR A 25 -31.09 -1.34 21.49
N SER A 26 -30.69 -0.80 22.64
CA SER A 26 -31.04 0.58 23.01
C SER A 26 -30.41 1.58 22.03
N SER A 27 -31.09 2.71 21.80
CA SER A 27 -30.60 3.74 20.89
C SER A 27 -29.17 4.20 21.19
N PRO A 28 -28.74 4.43 22.45
CA PRO A 28 -27.36 4.80 22.75
C PRO A 28 -26.33 3.74 22.33
N ARG A 29 -26.66 2.44 22.48
CA ARG A 29 -25.80 1.33 22.04
C ARG A 29 -25.74 1.24 20.52
N GLY A 30 -26.85 1.50 19.82
CA GLY A 30 -26.85 1.61 18.36
C GLY A 30 -25.95 2.74 17.83
N VAL A 31 -25.91 3.89 18.51
CA VAL A 31 -24.97 4.98 18.19
C VAL A 31 -23.52 4.57 18.46
N MET A 32 -23.27 3.90 19.59
CA MET A 32 -21.95 3.42 19.96
C MET A 32 -21.40 2.40 18.95
N LEU A 33 -22.26 1.50 18.44
CA LEU A 33 -21.94 0.57 17.36
C LEU A 33 -21.44 1.30 16.12
N GLY A 34 -22.10 2.37 15.69
CA GLY A 34 -21.67 3.14 14.52
C GLY A 34 -20.24 3.67 14.65
N SER A 35 -19.88 4.14 15.85
CA SER A 35 -18.52 4.63 16.17
C SER A 35 -17.49 3.51 16.32
N HIS A 36 -17.87 2.37 16.91
CA HIS A 36 -16.98 1.20 17.01
C HIS A 36 -16.72 0.60 15.62
N PHE A 37 -17.76 0.53 14.78
CA PHE A 37 -17.63 0.05 13.42
C PHE A 37 -16.77 0.98 12.55
N SER A 38 -16.80 2.29 12.72
CA SER A 38 -15.91 3.16 11.91
C SER A 38 -14.43 3.04 12.29
N SER A 39 -14.12 2.51 13.48
CA SER A 39 -12.76 2.38 14.02
C SER A 39 -12.22 0.96 14.02
N HIS A 40 -12.95 -0.02 13.45
CA HIS A 40 -12.45 -1.39 13.34
C HIS A 40 -11.27 -1.50 12.37
N LEU A 41 -10.38 -2.45 12.67
CA LEU A 41 -9.21 -2.74 11.84
C LEU A 41 -9.49 -3.95 10.94
N PRO A 42 -9.03 -3.93 9.68
CA PRO A 42 -9.08 -5.10 8.81
C PRO A 42 -8.22 -6.24 9.38
N ILE A 43 -8.87 -7.36 9.72
CA ILE A 43 -8.23 -8.56 10.24
C ILE A 43 -7.71 -9.39 9.06
N LEU A 44 -6.61 -10.13 9.26
CA LEU A 44 -6.00 -11.01 8.24
C LEU A 44 -6.87 -12.19 7.82
N SER A 45 -7.78 -12.63 8.67
CA SER A 45 -8.62 -13.81 8.40
C SER A 45 -10.01 -13.57 9.00
N PRO A 46 -10.78 -12.63 8.44
CA PRO A 46 -12.10 -12.33 8.93
C PRO A 46 -13.07 -13.44 8.53
N ASP A 47 -14.02 -13.73 9.41
CA ASP A 47 -15.09 -14.69 9.12
C ASP A 47 -16.29 -13.96 8.52
N SER A 48 -16.97 -14.61 7.58
CA SER A 48 -18.30 -14.17 7.16
C SER A 48 -19.23 -14.27 8.36
N LYS A 49 -19.94 -13.17 8.66
CA LYS A 49 -20.85 -13.09 9.81
C LYS A 49 -21.93 -14.16 9.73
N LEU A 50 -22.17 -14.90 10.81
CA LEU A 50 -23.19 -15.96 10.83
C LEU A 50 -24.62 -15.42 10.74
N ILE A 51 -24.91 -14.33 11.45
CA ILE A 51 -26.24 -13.70 11.50
C ILE A 51 -26.16 -12.37 10.76
N LYS A 52 -26.52 -12.37 9.48
CA LYS A 52 -26.44 -11.20 8.59
C LYS A 52 -27.71 -10.35 8.64
N SER A 53 -27.59 -9.05 8.36
CA SER A 53 -28.75 -8.18 8.16
C SER A 53 -29.03 -7.93 6.67
N GLY A 54 -28.06 -8.21 5.81
CA GLY A 54 -28.11 -7.92 4.37
C GLY A 54 -27.30 -6.67 4.02
N THR A 55 -27.13 -5.75 4.96
CA THR A 55 -26.27 -4.55 4.81
C THR A 55 -24.82 -4.93 4.48
N GLU A 56 -24.36 -6.09 4.92
CA GLU A 56 -23.00 -6.58 4.65
C GLU A 56 -22.72 -6.76 3.15
N PHE A 57 -23.72 -7.11 2.33
CA PHE A 57 -23.57 -7.22 0.87
C PHE A 57 -23.41 -5.85 0.21
N GLU A 58 -24.16 -4.85 0.67
CA GLU A 58 -24.01 -3.48 0.18
C GLU A 58 -22.65 -2.91 0.56
N LEU A 59 -22.20 -3.12 1.80
CA LEU A 59 -20.84 -2.73 2.22
C LEU A 59 -19.75 -3.44 1.41
N GLY A 60 -19.98 -4.70 1.02
CA GLY A 60 -19.06 -5.49 0.20
C GLY A 60 -18.72 -4.85 -1.14
N LYS A 61 -19.66 -4.07 -1.73
CA LYS A 61 -19.44 -3.34 -3.00
C LYS A 61 -18.48 -2.16 -2.87
N TYR A 62 -18.30 -1.64 -1.66
CA TYR A 62 -17.52 -0.43 -1.38
C TYR A 62 -16.20 -0.71 -0.65
N ILE A 63 -15.78 -1.97 -0.55
CA ILE A 63 -14.42 -2.29 -0.09
C ILE A 63 -13.44 -1.78 -1.15
N ASN A 64 -12.29 -1.23 -0.72
CA ASN A 64 -11.28 -0.70 -1.64
C ASN A 64 -10.51 -1.83 -2.33
N HIS A 65 -11.20 -2.55 -3.21
CA HIS A 65 -10.61 -3.44 -4.19
C HIS A 65 -10.12 -2.66 -5.39
N VAL A 66 -9.22 -3.28 -6.16
CA VAL A 66 -8.90 -2.78 -7.48
C VAL A 66 -9.87 -3.42 -8.47
N THR A 67 -10.79 -2.63 -8.99
CA THR A 67 -11.82 -3.05 -9.97
C THR A 67 -11.72 -2.27 -11.27
N THR A 68 -12.28 -2.84 -12.33
CA THR A 68 -12.48 -2.15 -13.61
C THR A 68 -13.73 -1.27 -13.55
N ASN A 69 -13.61 0.02 -13.87
CA ASN A 69 -14.78 0.93 -13.85
C ASN A 69 -15.67 0.83 -15.10
N LYS A 70 -15.14 0.25 -16.19
CA LYS A 70 -15.77 0.17 -17.51
C LYS A 70 -15.37 -1.15 -18.19
N ASP A 71 -16.18 -1.57 -19.15
CA ASP A 71 -15.78 -2.64 -20.07
C ASP A 71 -14.55 -2.17 -20.86
N CYS A 72 -13.47 -2.92 -20.79
CA CYS A 72 -12.20 -2.50 -21.35
C CYS A 72 -11.40 -3.67 -21.92
N ILE A 73 -10.40 -3.35 -22.73
CA ILE A 73 -9.48 -4.30 -23.33
C ILE A 73 -8.09 -4.06 -22.76
N VAL A 74 -7.46 -5.10 -22.24
CA VAL A 74 -6.09 -5.03 -21.73
C VAL A 74 -5.12 -4.88 -22.89
N LYS A 75 -4.23 -3.88 -22.84
CA LYS A 75 -3.20 -3.66 -23.86
C LYS A 75 -1.80 -3.96 -23.38
N ALA A 76 -1.50 -3.71 -22.12
CA ALA A 76 -0.21 -4.08 -21.53
C ALA A 76 -0.36 -4.30 -20.02
N VAL A 77 0.46 -5.17 -19.46
CA VAL A 77 0.63 -5.36 -18.02
C VAL A 77 2.09 -5.11 -17.69
N ILE A 78 2.35 -4.12 -16.86
CA ILE A 78 3.71 -3.65 -16.55
C ILE A 78 3.95 -3.83 -15.05
N PRO A 79 4.68 -4.87 -14.63
CA PRO A 79 5.05 -5.07 -13.24
C PRO A 79 6.11 -4.05 -12.81
N ARG A 80 5.92 -3.39 -11.65
CA ARG A 80 6.97 -2.54 -11.09
C ARG A 80 8.09 -3.40 -10.53
N TYR A 81 9.30 -3.22 -11.07
CA TYR A 81 10.50 -3.97 -10.72
C TYR A 81 10.48 -5.48 -11.06
N GLY A 82 9.51 -5.95 -11.85
CA GLY A 82 9.40 -7.38 -12.21
C GLY A 82 10.63 -7.94 -12.93
N ASN A 83 11.34 -7.11 -13.69
CA ASN A 83 12.55 -7.52 -14.43
C ASN A 83 13.77 -7.81 -13.53
N TYR A 84 13.67 -7.54 -12.22
CA TYR A 84 14.78 -7.68 -11.28
C TYR A 84 14.65 -8.90 -10.36
N GLY A 85 13.78 -9.86 -10.70
CA GLY A 85 13.68 -11.13 -9.99
C GLY A 85 13.13 -11.01 -8.57
N LEU A 86 12.37 -9.96 -8.27
CA LEU A 86 11.67 -9.84 -7.00
C LEU A 86 10.52 -10.85 -6.94
N ASP A 87 10.53 -11.72 -5.93
CA ASP A 87 9.44 -12.68 -5.68
C ASP A 87 8.08 -12.00 -5.45
N LYS A 88 8.09 -10.77 -4.94
CA LYS A 88 6.90 -9.99 -4.63
C LYS A 88 6.97 -8.61 -5.27
N VAL A 89 6.24 -8.46 -6.37
CA VAL A 89 6.05 -7.18 -7.06
C VAL A 89 5.10 -6.30 -6.23
N PRO A 90 5.49 -5.06 -5.86
CA PRO A 90 4.63 -4.20 -5.05
C PRO A 90 3.35 -3.74 -5.77
N GLU A 91 3.45 -3.50 -7.08
CA GLU A 91 2.39 -2.89 -7.89
C GLU A 91 2.54 -3.27 -9.36
N TYR A 92 1.42 -3.41 -10.05
CA TYR A 92 1.33 -3.59 -11.50
C TYR A 92 0.55 -2.44 -12.12
N LEU A 93 0.97 -1.99 -13.29
CA LEU A 93 0.25 -1.03 -14.09
C LEU A 93 -0.34 -1.72 -15.32
N VAL A 94 -1.67 -1.72 -15.42
CA VAL A 94 -2.38 -2.29 -16.56
C VAL A 94 -2.84 -1.16 -17.47
N ILE A 95 -2.33 -1.11 -18.70
CA ILE A 95 -2.81 -0.19 -19.72
C ILE A 95 -4.08 -0.80 -20.32
N ILE A 96 -5.16 -0.01 -20.32
CA ILE A 96 -6.46 -0.42 -20.81
C ILE A 96 -6.94 0.49 -21.94
N GLU A 97 -7.78 -0.08 -22.78
CA GLU A 97 -8.47 0.58 -23.87
C GLU A 97 -9.98 0.42 -23.67
N TYR A 98 -10.75 1.50 -23.77
CA TYR A 98 -12.22 1.43 -23.73
C TYR A 98 -12.82 2.40 -24.76
N GLU A 99 -14.06 2.14 -25.14
CA GLU A 99 -14.80 2.98 -26.09
C GLU A 99 -15.84 3.83 -25.35
N GLU A 100 -15.93 5.11 -25.66
CA GLU A 100 -16.93 6.03 -25.12
C GLU A 100 -17.29 7.08 -26.17
N ASN A 101 -18.58 7.25 -26.46
CA ASN A 101 -19.08 8.21 -27.45
C ASN A 101 -18.38 8.08 -28.83
N ASN A 102 -18.22 6.85 -29.34
CA ASN A 102 -17.51 6.52 -30.58
C ASN A 102 -16.03 6.97 -30.64
N ASN A 103 -15.44 7.32 -29.50
CA ASN A 103 -14.02 7.62 -29.39
C ASN A 103 -13.34 6.51 -28.57
N LEU A 104 -12.12 6.17 -28.97
CA LEU A 104 -11.32 5.18 -28.28
C LEU A 104 -10.45 5.89 -27.24
N PHE A 105 -10.52 5.44 -25.99
CA PHE A 105 -9.78 6.01 -24.89
C PHE A 105 -8.73 5.03 -24.37
N LEU A 106 -7.52 5.54 -24.13
CA LEU A 106 -6.47 4.85 -23.39
C LEU A 106 -6.42 5.37 -21.96
N ASP A 107 -6.39 4.45 -21.02
CA ASP A 107 -6.26 4.72 -19.59
C ASP A 107 -5.41 3.65 -18.90
N TYR A 108 -5.23 3.74 -17.58
CA TYR A 108 -4.53 2.73 -16.82
C TYR A 108 -5.18 2.44 -15.45
N ILE A 109 -4.98 1.19 -15.02
CA ILE A 109 -5.37 0.69 -13.71
C ILE A 109 -4.10 0.35 -12.91
N GLU A 110 -4.01 0.87 -11.69
CA GLU A 110 -2.96 0.53 -10.72
C GLU A 110 -3.43 -0.65 -9.88
N VAL A 111 -2.84 -1.82 -10.11
CA VAL A 111 -3.13 -3.04 -9.36
C VAL A 111 -2.09 -3.18 -8.26
N LYS A 112 -2.45 -2.73 -7.06
CA LYS A 112 -1.60 -2.75 -5.87
C LYS A 112 -1.73 -4.08 -5.11
N THR A 113 -0.67 -4.42 -4.37
CA THR A 113 -0.63 -5.58 -3.46
C THR A 113 -0.87 -5.23 -1.99
N PHE A 114 -1.02 -3.96 -1.69
CA PHE A 114 -1.38 -3.45 -0.36
C PHE A 114 -2.07 -2.10 -0.50
N GLU A 115 -2.87 -1.73 0.49
CA GLU A 115 -3.56 -0.45 0.54
C GLU A 115 -3.51 0.13 1.96
N SER A 116 -3.39 1.45 2.06
CA SER A 116 -3.26 2.16 3.34
C SER A 116 -3.91 3.52 3.22
N THR A 117 -5.13 3.64 3.74
CA THR A 117 -5.84 4.92 3.84
C THR A 117 -5.48 5.69 5.12
N HIS A 118 -4.88 4.99 6.09
CA HIS A 118 -4.42 5.57 7.35
C HIS A 118 -2.89 5.69 7.37
N THR A 119 -2.35 6.47 8.31
CA THR A 119 -0.91 6.69 8.50
C THR A 119 -0.17 5.47 9.05
N PHE A 120 -0.88 4.63 9.80
CA PHE A 120 -0.32 3.46 10.50
C PHE A 120 -1.01 2.13 10.18
N PHE A 121 -2.23 2.16 9.64
CA PHE A 121 -3.04 0.97 9.39
C PHE A 121 -3.26 0.78 7.91
N GLY A 122 -3.16 -0.46 7.48
CA GLY A 122 -3.39 -0.87 6.11
C GLY A 122 -3.55 -2.38 6.05
N TYR A 123 -3.72 -2.91 4.85
CA TYR A 123 -3.95 -4.34 4.64
C TYR A 123 -3.37 -4.76 3.30
N LYS A 124 -3.14 -6.08 3.19
CA LYS A 124 -2.71 -6.70 1.94
C LYS A 124 -3.89 -6.80 1.00
N LEU A 125 -3.57 -6.65 -0.28
CA LEU A 125 -4.45 -6.98 -1.38
C LEU A 125 -3.88 -8.19 -2.11
N HIS A 126 -4.72 -9.18 -2.33
CA HIS A 126 -4.41 -10.41 -3.01
C HIS A 126 -4.85 -10.32 -4.46
N LEU A 127 -3.91 -10.54 -5.38
CA LEU A 127 -4.21 -10.67 -6.80
C LEU A 127 -5.21 -11.81 -7.00
N THR A 128 -6.29 -11.50 -7.70
CA THR A 128 -7.32 -12.47 -8.04
C THR A 128 -6.85 -13.37 -9.18
N ASP A 129 -7.55 -14.48 -9.40
CA ASP A 129 -7.19 -15.41 -10.48
C ASP A 129 -7.50 -14.75 -11.84
N GLU A 130 -8.53 -13.90 -11.90
CA GLU A 130 -8.84 -13.04 -13.04
C GLU A 130 -7.66 -12.15 -13.45
N PHE A 131 -6.87 -11.65 -12.50
CA PHE A 131 -5.67 -10.86 -12.81
C PHE A 131 -4.48 -11.75 -13.22
N LYS A 132 -4.29 -12.91 -12.58
CA LYS A 132 -3.16 -13.80 -12.93
C LYS A 132 -3.29 -14.36 -14.34
N ASP A 133 -4.52 -14.61 -14.77
CA ASP A 133 -4.83 -15.17 -16.09
C ASP A 133 -5.03 -14.10 -17.17
N ILE A 134 -4.79 -12.82 -16.86
CA ILE A 134 -4.93 -11.74 -17.85
C ILE A 134 -4.00 -11.96 -19.04
N MET A 135 -4.58 -11.89 -20.23
CA MET A 135 -3.85 -11.90 -21.50
C MET A 135 -3.95 -10.54 -22.19
N ILE A 136 -2.94 -10.23 -23.00
CA ILE A 136 -2.96 -9.05 -23.87
C ILE A 136 -4.12 -9.20 -24.87
N ASN A 137 -4.88 -8.11 -25.07
CA ASN A 137 -6.12 -8.01 -25.84
C ASN A 137 -7.33 -8.77 -25.26
N GLN A 138 -7.26 -9.25 -24.03
CA GLN A 138 -8.43 -9.78 -23.32
C GLN A 138 -9.43 -8.67 -22.99
N LYS A 139 -10.73 -8.97 -23.14
CA LYS A 139 -11.82 -8.13 -22.68
C LYS A 139 -12.07 -8.37 -21.20
N LEU A 140 -12.11 -7.29 -20.43
CA LEU A 140 -12.54 -7.27 -19.04
C LEU A 140 -13.88 -6.56 -18.97
N ASN A 141 -14.84 -7.20 -18.30
CA ASN A 141 -16.12 -6.57 -18.03
C ASN A 141 -15.95 -5.51 -16.93
N ARG A 142 -16.87 -4.57 -16.86
CA ARG A 142 -17.02 -3.66 -15.74
C ARG A 142 -17.18 -4.45 -14.44
N ASP A 143 -16.65 -3.87 -13.36
CA ASP A 143 -16.67 -4.41 -11.99
C ASP A 143 -15.88 -5.72 -11.80
N THR A 144 -15.00 -6.06 -12.76
CA THR A 144 -14.06 -7.19 -12.60
C THR A 144 -13.04 -6.83 -11.51
N ILE A 145 -12.94 -7.68 -10.48
CA ILE A 145 -12.00 -7.50 -9.36
C ILE A 145 -10.64 -8.06 -9.76
N LEU A 146 -9.61 -7.20 -9.80
CA LEU A 146 -8.22 -7.55 -10.12
C LEU A 146 -7.38 -7.83 -8.87
N SER A 147 -7.71 -7.16 -7.76
CA SER A 147 -7.04 -7.35 -6.48
C SER A 147 -8.02 -7.15 -5.34
N LYS A 148 -8.09 -8.12 -4.42
CA LYS A 148 -9.09 -8.19 -3.35
C LYS A 148 -8.48 -8.16 -1.96
N ALA A 149 -9.20 -7.59 -1.01
CA ALA A 149 -8.85 -7.62 0.41
C ALA A 149 -9.39 -8.89 1.08
N ASP A 150 -8.79 -9.30 2.21
CA ASP A 150 -9.26 -10.46 2.99
C ASP A 150 -10.67 -10.29 3.56
N SER A 151 -11.09 -9.03 3.77
CA SER A 151 -12.43 -8.67 4.22
C SER A 151 -13.52 -8.86 3.17
N TYR A 152 -13.17 -9.23 1.93
CA TYR A 152 -14.15 -9.63 0.92
C TYR A 152 -14.40 -11.13 0.98
N SER A 153 -15.56 -11.47 1.51
CA SER A 153 -15.98 -12.86 1.65
C SER A 153 -16.25 -13.53 0.30
N LYS A 154 -16.24 -14.86 0.28
CA LYS A 154 -16.56 -15.66 -0.91
C LYS A 154 -17.98 -15.41 -1.44
N ASP A 155 -18.90 -15.02 -0.57
CA ASP A 155 -20.28 -14.70 -0.91
C ASP A 155 -20.48 -13.24 -1.36
N GLY A 156 -19.41 -12.44 -1.41
CA GLY A 156 -19.44 -11.04 -1.84
C GLY A 156 -19.91 -10.05 -0.75
N SER A 157 -20.07 -10.52 0.50
CA SER A 157 -20.35 -9.65 1.65
C SER A 157 -19.08 -9.14 2.33
N TYR A 158 -19.21 -8.05 3.07
CA TYR A 158 -18.13 -7.50 3.88
C TYR A 158 -17.93 -8.29 5.19
N ALA A 159 -16.76 -8.92 5.33
CA ALA A 159 -16.31 -9.61 6.52
C ALA A 159 -15.36 -8.70 7.32
N TYR A 160 -15.87 -8.17 8.43
CA TYR A 160 -15.19 -7.13 9.23
C TYR A 160 -14.78 -7.60 10.64
N GLY A 161 -14.97 -8.88 10.95
CA GLY A 161 -14.73 -9.43 12.27
C GLY A 161 -14.55 -10.95 12.24
N ILE A 162 -14.60 -11.58 13.41
CA ILE A 162 -14.55 -13.05 13.54
C ILE A 162 -15.74 -13.53 14.36
N ASN A 163 -16.20 -14.76 14.08
CA ASN A 163 -17.24 -15.37 14.89
C ASN A 163 -16.57 -16.08 16.08
N ALA A 164 -17.05 -15.82 17.30
CA ALA A 164 -16.47 -16.37 18.52
C ALA A 164 -17.49 -17.14 19.33
N ASN A 165 -17.06 -18.24 19.94
CA ASN A 165 -17.84 -18.93 20.96
C ASN A 165 -17.70 -18.15 22.27
N ILE A 166 -18.79 -17.51 22.69
CA ILE A 166 -18.82 -16.65 23.87
C ILE A 166 -19.58 -17.38 24.98
N VAL A 167 -19.05 -17.31 26.20
CA VAL A 167 -19.77 -17.74 27.40
C VAL A 167 -19.90 -16.53 28.32
N MET A 168 -21.14 -16.15 28.61
CA MET A 168 -21.43 -15.10 29.59
C MET A 168 -21.42 -15.71 30.99
N MET A 169 -20.39 -15.43 31.77
CA MET A 169 -20.27 -15.89 33.16
C MET A 169 -19.58 -14.86 34.03
N THR A 170 -19.83 -14.91 35.34
CA THR A 170 -19.09 -14.10 36.31
C THR A 170 -17.69 -14.67 36.50
N HIS A 171 -16.67 -13.88 36.20
CA HIS A 171 -15.26 -14.22 36.41
C HIS A 171 -14.47 -12.98 36.86
N PRO A 172 -13.50 -13.08 37.79
CA PRO A 172 -12.76 -11.89 38.27
C PRO A 172 -12.09 -11.09 37.16
N SER A 173 -11.62 -11.78 36.12
CA SER A 173 -10.95 -11.17 34.96
C SER A 173 -11.89 -10.47 33.96
N VAL A 174 -13.22 -10.53 34.16
CA VAL A 174 -14.21 -9.80 33.34
C VAL A 174 -14.89 -8.68 34.14
N SER A 175 -14.21 -8.16 35.16
CA SER A 175 -14.70 -7.00 35.92
C SER A 175 -14.94 -5.81 34.98
N GLU A 176 -16.03 -5.08 35.23
CA GLU A 176 -16.51 -3.98 34.37
C GLU A 176 -16.81 -4.47 32.94
N ASP A 177 -16.14 -3.92 31.93
CA ASP A 177 -16.25 -4.33 30.52
C ASP A 177 -15.00 -5.09 30.04
N GLY A 178 -14.29 -5.74 30.98
CA GLY A 178 -13.14 -6.59 30.69
C GLY A 178 -13.54 -7.91 30.02
N TYR A 179 -12.64 -8.46 29.20
CA TYR A 179 -12.84 -9.76 28.56
C TYR A 179 -11.61 -10.65 28.72
N VAL A 180 -11.87 -11.96 28.78
CA VAL A 180 -10.85 -13.00 28.69
C VAL A 180 -10.98 -13.66 27.33
N VAL A 181 -9.88 -13.72 26.59
CA VAL A 181 -9.81 -14.32 25.26
C VAL A 181 -8.79 -15.43 25.24
N SER A 182 -9.06 -16.47 24.45
CA SER A 182 -8.11 -17.55 24.22
C SER A 182 -6.98 -17.10 23.32
N GLU A 183 -5.82 -17.75 23.44
CA GLU A 183 -4.70 -17.49 22.53
C GLU A 183 -5.08 -17.77 21.06
N SER A 184 -5.91 -18.79 20.82
CA SER A 184 -6.44 -19.09 19.49
C SER A 184 -7.28 -17.95 18.92
N PHE A 185 -8.05 -17.24 19.75
CA PHE A 185 -8.80 -16.06 19.33
C PHE A 185 -7.84 -14.93 18.93
N LEU A 186 -6.83 -14.63 19.77
CA LEU A 186 -5.81 -13.61 19.49
C LEU A 186 -5.02 -13.90 18.22
N ASN A 187 -4.77 -15.18 17.91
CA ASN A 187 -4.09 -15.56 16.67
C ASN A 187 -4.93 -15.30 15.42
N LYS A 188 -6.26 -15.34 15.53
CA LYS A 188 -7.20 -15.03 14.43
C LYS A 188 -7.43 -13.53 14.25
N THR A 189 -7.34 -12.74 15.32
CA THR A 189 -7.54 -11.28 15.28
C THR A 189 -6.29 -10.47 14.91
N LYS A 190 -5.29 -11.13 14.32
CA LYS A 190 -4.10 -10.44 13.81
C LYS A 190 -4.49 -9.48 12.70
N PHE A 191 -3.85 -8.31 12.69
CA PHE A 191 -4.04 -7.29 11.66
C PHE A 191 -2.68 -6.77 11.21
N ASP A 192 -2.64 -6.19 10.01
CA ASP A 192 -1.43 -5.59 9.46
C ASP A 192 -1.37 -4.09 9.78
N THR A 193 -0.15 -3.61 9.97
CA THR A 193 0.19 -2.19 10.02
C THR A 193 1.08 -1.87 8.84
N ILE A 194 0.83 -0.75 8.19
CA ILE A 194 1.63 -0.27 7.07
C ILE A 194 2.14 1.11 7.45
N ALA A 195 3.47 1.27 7.39
CA ALA A 195 4.12 2.52 7.68
C ALA A 195 4.97 2.96 6.48
N LYS A 196 4.68 4.16 5.98
CA LYS A 196 5.47 4.82 4.95
C LYS A 196 6.44 5.81 5.58
N ARG A 197 7.75 5.61 5.35
CA ARG A 197 8.81 6.52 5.77
C ARG A 197 9.42 7.20 4.55
N VAL A 198 9.66 8.50 4.67
CA VAL A 198 10.33 9.30 3.64
C VAL A 198 11.65 9.77 4.22
N ILE A 199 12.74 9.38 3.59
CA ILE A 199 14.10 9.72 3.97
C ILE A 199 14.70 10.56 2.85
N ASN A 200 15.23 11.73 3.19
CA ASN A 200 15.94 12.57 2.24
C ASN A 200 17.41 12.59 2.62
N ILE A 201 18.25 12.16 1.69
CA ILE A 201 19.70 12.26 1.81
C ILE A 201 20.13 13.51 1.07
N ASN A 202 20.81 14.39 1.77
CA ASN A 202 21.39 15.62 1.25
C ASN A 202 22.92 15.57 1.37
N LYS A 203 23.60 16.60 0.85
CA LYS A 203 25.08 16.68 0.86
C LYS A 203 25.69 16.68 2.28
N ASN A 204 24.90 17.05 3.29
CA ASN A 204 25.33 17.16 4.67
C ASN A 204 25.04 15.89 5.47
N THR A 205 24.45 14.86 4.87
CA THR A 205 24.11 13.61 5.56
C THR A 205 24.80 12.42 4.90
N LEU A 206 25.37 11.54 5.71
CA LEU A 206 25.99 10.29 5.30
C LEU A 206 25.07 9.11 5.69
N PRO A 207 24.67 8.25 4.74
CA PRO A 207 23.95 7.02 5.08
C PRO A 207 24.88 6.02 5.79
N ILE A 208 24.35 5.35 6.81
CA ILE A 208 25.07 4.32 7.59
C ILE A 208 24.82 2.93 6.98
N ASN A 209 25.87 2.14 6.83
CA ASN A 209 25.87 0.76 6.34
C ASN A 209 25.29 -0.23 7.36
N MET A 210 23.99 -0.11 7.63
CA MET A 210 23.31 -0.88 8.66
C MET A 210 23.07 -2.36 8.31
N TYR A 211 22.87 -2.67 7.03
CA TYR A 211 22.43 -3.99 6.55
C TYR A 211 23.46 -4.66 5.63
N GLY A 212 24.65 -4.06 5.51
CA GLY A 212 25.71 -4.56 4.64
C GLY A 212 26.86 -5.20 5.41
N ASN A 213 27.99 -5.34 4.72
CA ASN A 213 29.24 -5.85 5.26
C ASN A 213 30.41 -4.97 4.75
N ASP A 214 31.66 -5.43 4.91
CA ASP A 214 32.83 -4.66 4.50
C ASP A 214 32.98 -4.49 2.98
N GLU A 215 32.30 -5.33 2.21
CA GLU A 215 32.35 -5.33 0.75
C GLU A 215 31.13 -4.65 0.13
N VAL A 216 29.94 -4.92 0.68
CA VAL A 216 28.63 -4.50 0.19
C VAL A 216 28.02 -3.51 1.16
N PHE A 217 27.70 -2.33 0.66
CA PHE A 217 27.03 -1.29 1.43
C PHE A 217 25.50 -1.41 1.27
N ASN A 218 24.79 -1.61 2.37
CA ASN A 218 23.33 -1.55 2.41
C ASN A 218 22.87 -0.59 3.52
N PHE A 219 22.28 0.51 3.10
CA PHE A 219 21.70 1.54 3.96
C PHE A 219 20.38 1.09 4.59
N ILE A 220 19.55 0.39 3.80
CA ILE A 220 18.22 -0.08 4.17
C ILE A 220 18.08 -1.58 3.88
N PRO A 221 17.13 -2.30 4.50
CA PRO A 221 16.79 -3.65 4.06
C PRO A 221 16.20 -3.60 2.64
N ASN A 222 16.54 -4.60 1.83
CA ASN A 222 15.94 -4.74 0.50
C ASN A 222 14.47 -5.15 0.59
N ILE A 223 13.73 -4.97 -0.51
CA ILE A 223 12.32 -5.42 -0.59
C ILE A 223 12.24 -6.92 -0.26
N GLY A 224 11.30 -7.29 0.62
CA GLY A 224 11.10 -8.65 1.12
C GLY A 224 11.91 -8.99 2.38
N TYR A 225 12.90 -8.19 2.76
CA TYR A 225 13.71 -8.42 3.96
C TYR A 225 13.07 -7.80 5.20
N LYS A 226 13.36 -8.41 6.35
CA LYS A 226 12.94 -7.91 7.67
C LYS A 226 13.81 -6.75 8.12
N VAL A 227 13.17 -5.79 8.77
CA VAL A 227 13.80 -4.77 9.59
C VAL A 227 14.33 -5.44 10.85
N ARG A 228 15.36 -4.84 11.46
CA ARG A 228 15.92 -5.27 12.74
C ARG A 228 14.85 -5.39 13.84
N ALA A 229 15.13 -6.25 14.81
CA ALA A 229 14.24 -6.51 15.95
C ALA A 229 14.01 -5.27 16.85
N ASP A 230 14.94 -4.31 16.83
CA ASP A 230 14.83 -3.01 17.52
C ASP A 230 13.92 -2.01 16.76
N GLY A 231 13.45 -2.34 15.55
CA GLY A 231 12.62 -1.48 14.72
C GLY A 231 13.39 -0.38 13.99
N LEU A 232 14.73 -0.35 14.07
CA LEU A 232 15.54 0.67 13.40
C LEU A 232 15.64 0.38 11.89
N LEU A 233 14.97 1.19 11.08
CA LEU A 233 14.92 1.04 9.62
C LEU A 233 16.21 1.47 8.94
N CYS A 234 16.73 2.64 9.32
CA CYS A 234 17.97 3.20 8.81
C CYS A 234 18.48 4.31 9.74
N ALA A 235 19.75 4.66 9.61
CA ALA A 235 20.38 5.75 10.34
C ALA A 235 21.26 6.59 9.41
N MET A 236 21.26 7.91 9.62
CA MET A 236 22.10 8.84 8.86
C MET A 236 22.96 9.65 9.82
N ARG A 237 24.22 9.90 9.47
CA ARG A 237 25.12 10.75 10.23
C ARG A 237 25.22 12.13 9.61
N GLU A 238 25.20 13.18 10.43
CA GLU A 238 25.53 14.52 9.93
C GLU A 238 27.02 14.62 9.62
N ARG A 239 27.33 15.16 8.44
CA ARG A 239 28.69 15.28 7.94
C ARG A 239 29.39 16.44 8.63
N ASN A 240 30.53 16.16 9.25
CA ASN A 240 31.37 17.17 9.90
C ASN A 240 32.71 17.30 9.18
N ASP A 241 33.07 18.51 8.74
CA ASP A 241 34.31 18.78 8.01
C ASP A 241 35.56 18.38 8.79
N TRP A 242 35.52 18.46 10.12
CA TRP A 242 36.64 18.10 10.99
C TRP A 242 36.82 16.58 11.15
N PHE A 243 35.74 15.79 11.06
CA PHE A 243 35.74 14.35 11.30
C PHE A 243 35.44 13.50 10.05
N ASN A 244 35.37 14.13 8.87
CA ASN A 244 35.03 13.48 7.61
C ASN A 244 35.83 12.18 7.33
N ILE A 245 37.13 12.14 7.66
CA ILE A 245 37.98 10.96 7.40
C ILE A 245 37.57 9.79 8.30
N THR A 246 37.29 10.05 9.58
CA THR A 246 36.89 9.02 10.54
C THR A 246 35.46 8.56 10.29
N ASP A 247 34.56 9.49 9.96
CA ASP A 247 33.13 9.22 9.78
C ASP A 247 32.83 8.43 8.50
N ILE A 248 33.66 8.56 7.46
CA ILE A 248 33.49 7.83 6.19
C ILE A 248 34.17 6.46 6.22
N SER A 249 34.91 6.12 7.29
CA SER A 249 35.54 4.80 7.40
C SER A 249 34.49 3.67 7.42
N ASN A 250 34.81 2.54 6.78
CA ASN A 250 33.88 1.40 6.70
C ASN A 250 33.45 0.89 8.08
N THR A 251 34.34 0.97 9.07
CA THR A 251 34.05 0.59 10.45
C THR A 251 33.07 1.55 11.10
N SER A 252 33.30 2.86 10.98
CA SER A 252 32.45 3.89 11.57
C SER A 252 31.05 3.93 10.91
N LEU A 253 30.98 3.68 9.61
CA LEU A 253 29.72 3.58 8.87
C LEU A 253 28.91 2.33 9.21
N ARG A 254 29.41 1.37 9.99
CA ARG A 254 28.64 0.19 10.42
C ARG A 254 28.07 0.32 11.83
N GLU A 255 28.58 1.26 12.61
CA GLU A 255 28.15 1.50 13.99
C GLU A 255 27.23 2.72 14.04
N VAL A 256 26.03 2.49 14.57
CA VAL A 256 25.03 3.55 14.79
C VAL A 256 25.33 4.22 16.12
N ASP A 257 25.52 5.54 16.09
CA ASP A 257 25.56 6.37 17.27
C ASP A 257 24.13 6.73 17.68
N MET A 258 23.69 6.20 18.81
CA MET A 258 22.32 6.39 19.28
C MET A 258 22.00 7.82 19.73
N ASN A 259 23.02 8.66 19.95
CA ASN A 259 22.85 10.02 20.45
C ASN A 259 22.93 11.07 19.33
N PHE A 260 23.85 10.89 18.38
CA PHE A 260 24.15 11.89 17.36
C PHE A 260 23.59 11.55 15.98
N ASP A 261 23.34 10.28 15.67
CA ASP A 261 22.81 9.91 14.36
C ASP A 261 21.30 10.16 14.27
N ILE A 262 20.83 10.46 13.06
CA ILE A 262 19.43 10.63 12.73
C ILE A 262 18.82 9.25 12.49
N LEU A 263 18.08 8.76 13.49
CA LEU A 263 17.51 7.42 13.50
C LEU A 263 16.07 7.40 12.98
N THR A 264 15.77 6.50 12.04
CA THR A 264 14.41 6.29 11.54
C THR A 264 13.86 4.95 11.99
N TYR A 265 12.77 4.97 12.75
CA TYR A 265 12.14 3.76 13.31
C TYR A 265 10.82 3.38 12.63
N VAL A 266 10.54 2.09 12.62
CA VAL A 266 9.27 1.46 12.25
C VAL A 266 8.90 0.41 13.28
N SER A 267 7.72 -0.21 13.14
CA SER A 267 7.33 -1.31 14.02
C SER A 267 8.40 -2.42 14.02
N PRO A 268 8.74 -3.01 15.16
CA PRO A 268 9.62 -4.17 15.22
C PRO A 268 9.14 -5.29 14.30
N ASP A 269 10.08 -6.08 13.76
CA ASP A 269 9.82 -7.21 12.86
C ASP A 269 9.05 -6.88 11.57
N SER A 270 9.00 -5.60 11.19
CA SER A 270 8.44 -5.16 9.91
C SER A 270 9.18 -5.77 8.73
N ILE A 271 8.49 -6.01 7.62
CA ILE A 271 9.06 -6.39 6.33
C ILE A 271 8.99 -5.18 5.39
N VAL A 272 10.05 -4.91 4.64
CA VAL A 272 10.03 -3.89 3.58
C VAL A 272 9.21 -4.40 2.40
N VAL A 273 8.11 -3.74 2.07
CA VAL A 273 7.19 -4.14 0.99
C VAL A 273 7.35 -3.30 -0.27
N ASP A 274 7.85 -2.07 -0.16
CA ASP A 274 8.08 -1.19 -1.31
C ASP A 274 9.21 -0.20 -1.03
N VAL A 275 9.99 0.10 -2.06
CA VAL A 275 11.05 1.10 -2.04
C VAL A 275 10.98 1.91 -3.33
N LYS A 276 10.87 3.23 -3.22
CA LYS A 276 10.95 4.17 -4.34
C LYS A 276 12.11 5.13 -4.10
N VAL A 277 13.07 5.15 -5.00
CA VAL A 277 14.22 6.05 -4.92
C VAL A 277 14.19 7.02 -6.09
N LEU A 278 14.18 8.31 -5.77
CA LEU A 278 14.42 9.39 -6.73
C LEU A 278 15.82 9.94 -6.48
N LYS A 279 16.66 9.85 -7.51
CA LYS A 279 18.00 10.41 -7.50
C LYS A 279 17.95 11.88 -7.91
N GLY A 280 18.55 12.75 -7.10
CA GLY A 280 18.71 14.16 -7.40
C GLY A 280 19.80 14.39 -8.44
N ASN A 281 19.73 15.53 -9.11
CA ASN A 281 20.62 15.87 -10.21
C ASN A 281 21.74 16.80 -9.72
N TYR A 282 22.82 16.19 -9.21
CA TYR A 282 24.01 16.89 -8.73
C TYR A 282 25.21 16.61 -9.62
N ASN A 283 25.97 17.67 -9.97
CA ASN A 283 27.12 17.59 -10.87
C ASN A 283 28.34 16.87 -10.27
N LYS A 284 28.36 16.61 -8.96
CA LYS A 284 29.44 15.92 -8.26
C LYS A 284 28.87 14.77 -7.43
N SER A 285 29.46 13.59 -7.57
CA SER A 285 29.17 12.45 -6.71
C SER A 285 29.72 12.74 -5.31
N GLU A 286 28.84 12.95 -4.34
CA GLU A 286 29.22 13.14 -2.93
C GLU A 286 29.53 11.80 -2.24
N PHE A 287 29.04 10.70 -2.80
CA PHE A 287 29.19 9.35 -2.26
C PHE A 287 30.13 8.52 -3.15
N THR A 288 30.79 7.54 -2.51
CA THR A 288 31.53 6.51 -3.25
C THR A 288 30.55 5.62 -4.01
N ASN A 289 31.00 5.02 -5.12
CA ASN A 289 30.19 4.08 -5.90
C ASN A 289 29.63 2.94 -5.04
N LYS A 290 30.40 2.49 -4.04
CA LYS A 290 29.94 1.47 -3.07
C LYS A 290 28.74 1.94 -2.27
N MET A 291 28.82 3.13 -1.66
CA MET A 291 27.72 3.70 -0.86
C MET A 291 26.47 3.98 -1.69
N ALA A 292 26.65 4.44 -2.93
CA ALA A 292 25.55 4.74 -3.83
C ALA A 292 24.90 3.49 -4.46
N SER A 293 25.62 2.37 -4.56
CA SER A 293 25.23 1.19 -5.33
C SER A 293 23.80 0.71 -5.07
N GLN A 294 23.39 0.61 -3.79
CA GLN A 294 22.04 0.13 -3.45
C GLN A 294 20.97 1.11 -3.94
N LEU A 295 21.14 2.40 -3.65
CA LEU A 295 20.16 3.44 -4.00
C LEU A 295 20.10 3.70 -5.50
N ASP A 296 21.25 3.65 -6.18
CA ASP A 296 21.35 3.76 -7.63
C ASP A 296 20.62 2.61 -8.32
N THR A 297 20.78 1.38 -7.81
CA THR A 297 20.04 0.22 -8.32
C THR A 297 18.53 0.46 -8.26
N TYR A 298 17.98 0.92 -7.13
CA TYR A 298 16.56 1.22 -7.02
C TYR A 298 16.11 2.42 -7.89
N ALA A 299 16.97 3.44 -8.05
CA ALA A 299 16.67 4.57 -8.93
C ALA A 299 16.61 4.11 -10.41
N ASP A 300 17.56 3.29 -10.84
CA ASP A 300 17.61 2.72 -12.19
C ASP A 300 16.44 1.77 -12.46
N MET A 301 16.05 0.98 -11.46
CA MET A 301 14.83 0.16 -11.50
C MET A 301 13.59 1.02 -11.77
N LEU A 302 13.46 2.16 -11.09
CA LEU A 302 12.34 3.09 -11.28
C LEU A 302 12.36 3.77 -12.65
N ILE A 303 13.54 4.19 -13.12
CA ILE A 303 13.71 4.77 -14.46
C ILE A 303 13.35 3.74 -15.55
N THR A 304 13.81 2.50 -15.40
CA THR A 304 13.50 1.40 -16.33
C THR A 304 12.00 1.14 -16.38
N TYR A 305 11.33 1.10 -15.23
CA TYR A 305 9.89 0.97 -15.15
C TYR A 305 9.16 2.11 -15.89
N ASN A 306 9.58 3.36 -15.67
CA ASN A 306 8.99 4.51 -16.37
C ASN A 306 9.23 4.47 -17.89
N LYS A 307 10.43 4.07 -18.34
CA LYS A 307 10.74 3.87 -19.76
C LYS A 307 9.84 2.80 -20.38
N ASN A 308 9.60 1.70 -19.66
CA ASN A 308 8.71 0.64 -20.11
C ASN A 308 7.28 1.16 -20.31
N ILE A 309 6.74 1.97 -19.38
CA ILE A 309 5.41 2.59 -19.54
C ILE A 309 5.33 3.40 -20.83
N ILE A 310 6.28 4.32 -21.05
CA ILE A 310 6.28 5.18 -22.24
C ILE A 310 6.43 4.35 -23.52
N SER A 311 7.32 3.36 -23.52
CA SER A 311 7.54 2.50 -24.68
C SER A 311 6.26 1.73 -25.07
N GLN A 312 5.54 1.19 -24.09
CA GLN A 312 4.30 0.42 -24.32
C GLN A 312 3.19 1.33 -24.84
N VAL A 313 3.01 2.52 -24.25
CA VAL A 313 2.02 3.49 -24.75
C VAL A 313 2.35 3.93 -26.18
N ASN A 314 3.61 4.25 -26.47
CA ASN A 314 4.02 4.66 -27.82
C ASN A 314 3.83 3.54 -28.86
N GLN A 315 4.07 2.28 -28.46
CA GLN A 315 3.82 1.12 -29.30
C GLN A 315 2.32 1.03 -29.64
N ILE A 316 1.46 1.11 -28.63
CA ILE A 316 0.00 1.08 -28.81
C ILE A 316 -0.47 2.22 -29.73
N LEU A 317 0.06 3.44 -29.54
CA LEU A 317 -0.28 4.59 -30.39
C LEU A 317 0.18 4.39 -31.84
N THR A 318 1.35 3.78 -32.05
CA THR A 318 1.90 3.50 -33.39
C THR A 318 1.07 2.44 -34.11
N GLU A 319 0.71 1.35 -33.41
CA GLU A 319 -0.18 0.32 -33.94
C GLU A 319 -1.53 0.91 -34.35
N LYS A 320 -2.12 1.78 -33.53
CA LYS A 320 -3.39 2.44 -33.85
C LYS A 320 -3.29 3.40 -35.01
N LYS A 321 -2.20 4.18 -35.10
CA LYS A 321 -1.94 5.03 -36.27
C LYS A 321 -1.86 4.22 -37.56
N SER A 322 -1.26 3.02 -37.52
CA SER A 322 -1.21 2.12 -38.66
C SER A 322 -2.58 1.53 -39.03
N MET A 323 -3.45 1.26 -38.05
CA MET A 323 -4.78 0.69 -38.30
C MET A 323 -5.79 1.71 -38.83
N TYR A 324 -5.80 2.93 -38.28
CA TYR A 324 -6.84 3.94 -38.57
C TYR A 324 -6.35 5.08 -39.46
N GLY A 325 -5.07 5.12 -39.83
CA GLY A 325 -4.47 6.17 -40.67
C GLY A 325 -4.33 7.54 -39.99
N ASN A 326 -5.03 7.78 -38.87
CA ASN A 326 -4.98 9.00 -38.07
C ASN A 326 -5.10 8.70 -36.56
N THR A 327 -4.47 9.52 -35.73
CA THR A 327 -4.47 9.41 -34.26
C THR A 327 -5.60 10.19 -33.58
N GLU A 328 -6.35 11.01 -34.31
CA GLU A 328 -7.43 11.84 -33.75
C GLU A 328 -8.55 11.04 -33.06
N TYR A 329 -8.72 9.76 -33.43
CA TYR A 329 -9.71 8.86 -32.82
C TYR A 329 -9.26 8.24 -31.49
N VAL A 330 -7.97 8.30 -31.16
CA VAL A 330 -7.40 7.74 -29.92
C VAL A 330 -7.12 8.88 -28.95
N ARG A 331 -7.93 8.96 -27.90
CA ARG A 331 -7.80 9.95 -26.83
C ARG A 331 -7.14 9.32 -25.61
N MET A 332 -6.30 10.07 -24.92
CA MET A 332 -5.76 9.64 -23.62
C MET A 332 -6.64 10.19 -22.51
N SER A 333 -6.87 9.40 -21.46
CA SER A 333 -7.49 9.91 -20.25
C SER A 333 -6.61 11.02 -19.64
N PRO A 334 -7.19 12.03 -18.96
CA PRO A 334 -6.39 13.03 -18.24
C PRO A 334 -5.46 12.40 -17.20
N LYS A 335 -5.88 11.27 -16.61
CA LYS A 335 -5.11 10.48 -15.65
C LYS A 335 -3.87 9.90 -16.30
N LEU A 336 -4.01 9.25 -17.46
CA LEU A 336 -2.91 8.67 -18.22
C LEU A 336 -1.96 9.75 -18.74
N HIS A 337 -2.49 10.85 -19.27
CA HIS A 337 -1.68 11.97 -19.73
C HIS A 337 -0.80 12.55 -18.61
N ARG A 338 -1.37 12.72 -17.41
CA ARG A 338 -0.61 13.16 -16.23
C ARG A 338 0.48 12.15 -15.86
N LEU A 339 0.16 10.86 -15.81
CA LEU A 339 1.15 9.81 -15.53
C LEU A 339 2.30 9.88 -16.53
N LEU A 340 2.01 9.97 -17.84
CA LEU A 340 3.03 10.06 -18.87
C LEU A 340 3.92 11.29 -18.70
N THR A 341 3.32 12.43 -18.35
CA THR A 341 4.05 13.67 -18.06
C THR A 341 4.99 13.48 -16.87
N ASP A 342 4.50 12.91 -15.76
CA ASP A 342 5.30 12.63 -14.56
C ASP A 342 6.43 11.64 -14.86
N THR A 343 6.17 10.57 -15.64
CA THR A 343 7.17 9.59 -16.05
C THR A 343 8.26 10.21 -16.94
N GLN A 344 7.87 11.09 -17.88
CA GLN A 344 8.79 11.77 -18.77
C GLN A 344 9.71 12.72 -17.99
N ILE A 345 9.18 13.46 -17.00
CA ILE A 345 9.97 14.32 -16.13
C ILE A 345 11.04 13.51 -15.37
N ILE A 346 10.70 12.33 -14.85
CA ILE A 346 11.66 11.48 -14.14
C ILE A 346 12.76 10.99 -15.09
N ILE A 347 12.41 10.57 -16.30
CA ILE A 347 13.38 10.09 -17.30
C ILE A 347 14.28 11.23 -17.77
N ASP A 348 13.70 12.38 -18.10
CA ASP A 348 14.45 13.55 -18.56
C ASP A 348 15.35 14.12 -17.48
N SER A 349 14.93 14.07 -16.21
CA SER A 349 15.79 14.45 -15.09
C SER A 349 17.00 13.52 -14.93
N SER A 350 16.87 12.25 -15.29
CA SER A 350 18.00 11.31 -15.28
C SER A 350 18.93 11.51 -16.47
N ALA A 351 18.39 11.86 -17.65
CA ALA A 351 19.16 12.03 -18.88
C ALA A 351 19.80 13.43 -19.03
N ASN A 352 19.13 14.48 -18.55
CA ASN A 352 19.54 15.87 -18.71
C ASN A 352 19.88 16.52 -17.36
N ASN A 353 21.12 16.97 -17.20
CA ASN A 353 21.62 17.64 -15.99
C ASN A 353 20.98 19.01 -15.67
N LYS A 354 20.04 19.49 -16.51
CA LYS A 354 19.41 20.81 -16.37
C LYS A 354 18.12 20.78 -15.54
N ILE A 355 17.46 19.64 -15.44
CA ILE A 355 16.19 19.51 -14.74
C ILE A 355 16.50 19.15 -13.29
N LYS A 356 16.04 20.01 -12.36
CA LYS A 356 16.10 19.74 -10.91
C LYS A 356 14.73 19.28 -10.44
N LEU A 357 14.67 18.06 -9.90
CA LEU A 357 13.46 17.54 -9.29
C LEU A 357 13.21 18.28 -7.97
N CYS A 358 11.96 18.68 -7.77
CA CYS A 358 11.49 19.30 -6.55
C CYS A 358 10.28 18.53 -6.03
N TYR A 359 10.23 18.29 -4.72
CA TYR A 359 9.07 17.76 -4.04
C TYR A 359 8.52 18.83 -3.09
N ARG A 360 7.26 19.25 -3.26
CA ARG A 360 6.63 20.33 -2.46
C ARG A 360 7.49 21.59 -2.35
N LYS A 361 8.10 22.01 -3.47
CA LYS A 361 9.02 23.16 -3.60
C LYS A 361 10.40 22.98 -2.93
N LEU A 362 10.68 21.82 -2.32
CA LEU A 362 12.01 21.49 -1.83
C LEU A 362 12.77 20.72 -2.91
N PRO A 363 13.98 21.17 -3.31
CA PRO A 363 14.79 20.43 -4.27
C PRO A 363 15.19 19.08 -3.67
N ILE A 364 15.20 18.05 -4.53
CA ILE A 364 15.79 16.75 -4.19
C ILE A 364 17.30 16.87 -4.40
N ASP A 365 18.07 16.80 -3.31
CA ASP A 365 19.52 16.94 -3.33
C ASP A 365 20.23 15.69 -3.88
N GLN A 366 20.46 14.66 -3.06
CA GLN A 366 21.13 13.43 -3.48
C GLN A 366 20.12 12.32 -3.73
N TYR A 367 19.35 11.95 -2.71
CA TYR A 367 18.31 10.94 -2.84
C TYR A 367 17.08 11.33 -2.03
N ARG A 368 15.91 11.04 -2.60
CA ARG A 368 14.65 10.97 -1.88
C ARG A 368 14.17 9.54 -1.93
N ILE A 369 14.06 8.92 -0.77
CA ILE A 369 13.75 7.51 -0.60
C ILE A 369 12.39 7.42 0.09
N GLU A 370 11.44 6.74 -0.53
CA GLU A 370 10.16 6.40 0.10
C GLU A 370 10.14 4.88 0.34
N ILE A 371 10.10 4.49 1.61
CA ILE A 371 10.10 3.10 2.04
C ILE A 371 8.76 2.80 2.67
N THR A 372 8.11 1.73 2.20
CA THR A 372 6.90 1.20 2.82
C THR A 372 7.25 -0.09 3.52
N THR A 373 6.89 -0.16 4.80
CA THR A 373 7.11 -1.31 5.66
C THR A 373 5.78 -1.83 6.17
N MET A 374 5.73 -3.12 6.44
CA MET A 374 4.52 -3.80 6.87
C MET A 374 4.83 -4.76 8.03
N ALA A 375 4.08 -4.66 9.12
CA ALA A 375 4.20 -5.53 10.28
C ALA A 375 2.84 -6.11 10.66
N THR A 376 2.81 -7.40 10.98
CA THR A 376 1.62 -8.07 11.50
C THR A 376 1.63 -8.00 13.03
N ILE A 377 0.60 -7.40 13.61
CA ILE A 377 0.44 -7.27 15.05
C ILE A 377 -0.51 -8.35 15.57
N LYS A 378 -0.07 -9.10 16.58
CA LYS A 378 -0.95 -9.94 17.40
C LYS A 378 -1.48 -9.08 18.55
N PRO A 379 -2.81 -8.89 18.67
CA PRO A 379 -3.37 -8.15 19.79
C PRO A 379 -2.93 -8.75 21.12
N ASN A 380 -2.66 -7.89 22.10
CA ASN A 380 -2.27 -8.25 23.46
C ASN A 380 -3.07 -7.42 24.48
N LEU A 381 -2.63 -7.45 25.74
CA LEU A 381 -3.31 -6.74 26.82
C LEU A 381 -3.34 -5.22 26.55
N GLY A 382 -4.54 -4.62 26.60
CA GLY A 382 -4.77 -3.21 26.28
C GLY A 382 -5.38 -2.95 24.90
N PHE A 383 -5.42 -3.94 24.00
CA PHE A 383 -6.19 -3.84 22.78
C PHE A 383 -7.68 -3.92 23.07
N LYS A 384 -8.48 -3.05 22.44
CA LYS A 384 -9.95 -2.98 22.58
C LYS A 384 -10.64 -3.96 21.61
N ILE A 385 -11.65 -4.67 22.10
CA ILE A 385 -12.54 -5.55 21.33
C ILE A 385 -13.97 -5.11 21.61
N THR A 386 -14.82 -5.15 20.58
CA THR A 386 -16.24 -4.79 20.66
C THR A 386 -17.05 -5.74 19.78
N ASP A 387 -18.31 -5.96 20.11
CA ASP A 387 -19.23 -6.72 19.26
C ASP A 387 -20.18 -5.76 18.50
N ILE A 388 -21.22 -6.32 17.86
CA ILE A 388 -22.22 -5.54 17.12
C ILE A 388 -23.36 -5.02 18.01
N HIS A 389 -23.41 -5.40 19.28
CA HIS A 389 -24.39 -4.92 20.27
C HIS A 389 -23.81 -3.83 21.19
N ALA A 390 -22.51 -3.57 20.99
CA ALA A 390 -21.72 -2.37 21.23
C ALA A 390 -20.70 -2.51 22.36
#